data_AF-F3GLS9-F1
#
_entry.id   AF-F3GLS9-F1
#
_cell.length_a   1.000
_cell.length_b   1.000
_cell.length_c   1.000
_cell.angle_alpha   90.00
_cell.angle_beta   90.00
_cell.angle_gamma   90.00
#
_symmetry.space_group_name_H-M   'P 1'
#
loop_
_entity.id
_entity.type
_entity.pdbx_description
1 polymer ?
#
loop_
_entity_poly.entity_id
_entity_poly.type
_entity_poly.pdbx_seq_one_letter_code
_entity_poly.pdbx_strand_id
1 'polypeptide(L)'
;PAASGHAMAQTTERIVAIGTSTGGTQALEAVLTALPRVCPGMVIVQHMPEKFTASFAERLNSLSQIEVREARNNDRILPGLALIAPGGKHMMVTRSGAYYHVQVIDGPLVNRHRPSVDVLFRSVAKFAGKNATGIITIG
;
A
#
# COMPACT_ATOMS: atom_id res chain seq x y z
N PRO A 1 12.64 38.54 -10.36
CA PRO A 1 13.05 37.12 -10.58
C PRO A 1 12.48 36.21 -9.49
N ALA A 2 11.49 35.39 -9.84
CA ALA A 2 10.79 34.50 -8.91
C ALA A 2 11.67 33.30 -8.54
N ALA A 3 11.79 33.04 -7.24
CA ALA A 3 12.53 31.92 -6.69
C ALA A 3 11.97 30.58 -7.20
N SER A 4 12.82 29.81 -7.87
CA SER A 4 12.48 28.48 -8.39
C SER A 4 12.26 27.50 -7.23
N GLY A 5 11.01 27.04 -7.07
CA GLY A 5 10.56 26.10 -6.04
C GLY A 5 11.06 24.66 -6.18
N HIS A 6 12.37 24.45 -6.38
CA HIS A 6 12.99 23.12 -6.51
C HIS A 6 13.54 22.55 -5.19
N ALA A 7 13.31 23.21 -4.05
CA ALA A 7 13.93 22.84 -2.77
C ALA A 7 13.03 22.03 -1.82
N MET A 8 11.90 21.48 -2.29
CA MET A 8 11.04 20.61 -1.47
C MET A 8 11.23 19.14 -1.89
N ALA A 9 12.32 18.58 -1.34
CA ALA A 9 12.60 17.15 -1.10
C ALA A 9 12.53 16.20 -2.31
N GLN A 10 13.69 15.79 -2.84
CA GLN A 10 13.79 14.38 -3.24
C GLN A 10 13.64 13.54 -1.97
N THR A 11 12.48 12.90 -1.81
CA THR A 11 12.28 11.94 -0.73
C THR A 11 13.01 10.67 -1.13
N THR A 12 14.00 10.28 -0.34
CA THR A 12 14.72 9.01 -0.50
C THR A 12 13.92 7.82 0.04
N GLU A 13 12.76 8.09 0.65
CA GLU A 13 11.86 7.06 1.18
C GLU A 13 11.38 6.15 0.06
N ARG A 14 11.83 4.90 0.12
CA ARG A 14 11.36 3.84 -0.78
C ARG A 14 10.09 3.24 -0.20
N ILE A 15 9.16 2.88 -1.08
CA ILE A 15 7.94 2.14 -0.71
C ILE A 15 7.78 0.89 -1.58
N VAL A 16 7.03 -0.08 -1.07
CA VAL A 16 6.67 -1.30 -1.82
C VAL A 16 5.17 -1.31 -2.06
N ALA A 17 4.76 -1.57 -3.30
CA ALA A 17 3.38 -1.77 -3.66
C ALA A 17 3.16 -3.23 -4.05
N ILE A 18 2.19 -3.89 -3.42
CA ILE A 18 1.90 -5.32 -3.65
C ILE A 18 0.46 -5.48 -4.13
N GLY A 19 0.27 -6.21 -5.23
CA GLY A 19 -1.03 -6.61 -5.76
C GLY A 19 -1.18 -8.12 -5.78
N THR A 20 -2.25 -8.64 -5.18
CA THR A 20 -2.48 -10.08 -5.01
C THR A 20 -3.98 -10.43 -5.14
N SER A 21 -4.30 -11.68 -5.52
CA SER A 21 -5.68 -12.17 -5.59
C SER A 21 -5.78 -13.62 -5.07
N THR A 22 -6.04 -14.63 -5.89
CA THR A 22 -6.28 -16.00 -5.40
C THR A 22 -4.99 -16.62 -4.85
N GLY A 23 -5.02 -17.17 -3.64
CA GLY A 23 -3.81 -17.68 -2.96
C GLY A 23 -2.85 -16.60 -2.45
N GLY A 24 -3.16 -15.31 -2.69
CA GLY A 24 -2.36 -14.18 -2.25
C GLY A 24 -2.25 -14.05 -0.73
N THR A 25 -3.22 -14.58 0.03
CA THR A 25 -3.20 -14.55 1.50
C THR A 25 -2.01 -15.33 2.09
N GLN A 26 -1.73 -16.52 1.57
CA GLN A 26 -0.60 -17.34 1.99
C GLN A 26 0.74 -16.73 1.54
N ALA A 27 0.77 -16.17 0.33
CA ALA A 27 1.97 -15.48 -0.17
C ALA A 27 2.29 -14.24 0.67
N LEU A 28 1.29 -13.43 1.00
CA LEU A 28 1.45 -12.25 1.87
C LEU A 28 1.89 -12.66 3.28
N GLU A 29 1.32 -13.71 3.85
CA GLU A 29 1.78 -14.23 5.14
C GLU A 29 3.24 -14.64 5.10
N ALA A 30 3.65 -15.45 4.12
CA ALA A 30 5.03 -15.89 3.99
C ALA A 30 6.00 -14.71 3.81
N VAL A 31 5.62 -13.71 3.02
CA VAL A 31 6.45 -12.51 2.79
C VAL A 31 6.52 -11.65 4.06
N LEU A 32 5.37 -11.26 4.63
CA LEU A 32 5.33 -10.27 5.71
C LEU A 32 5.90 -10.80 7.04
N THR A 33 5.73 -12.09 7.32
CA THR A 33 6.28 -12.72 8.53
C THR A 33 7.79 -12.91 8.49
N ALA A 34 8.38 -12.99 7.29
CA ALA A 34 9.81 -13.09 7.09
C ALA A 34 10.53 -11.73 7.12
N LEU A 35 9.79 -10.61 7.09
CA LEU A 35 10.40 -9.29 7.05
C LEU A 35 10.96 -8.88 8.43
N PRO A 36 12.16 -8.26 8.47
CA PRO A 36 12.64 -7.62 9.68
C PRO A 36 11.81 -6.38 9.99
N ARG A 37 11.78 -5.97 11.26
CA ARG A 37 11.12 -4.72 11.72
C ARG A 37 11.56 -3.48 10.94
N VAL A 38 12.78 -3.47 10.42
CA VAL A 38 13.31 -2.37 9.59
C VAL A 38 13.18 -2.75 8.11
N CYS A 39 12.06 -2.40 7.50
CA CYS A 39 11.82 -2.55 6.07
C CYS A 39 11.15 -1.29 5.50
N PRO A 40 11.16 -1.09 4.17
CA PRO A 40 10.37 -0.03 3.54
C PRO A 40 8.88 -0.14 3.87
N GLY A 41 8.18 0.99 3.87
CA GLY A 41 6.73 0.98 4.05
C GLY A 41 6.02 0.35 2.86
N MET A 42 4.92 -0.36 3.12
CA MET A 42 4.23 -1.18 2.13
C MET A 42 2.75 -0.81 2.00
N VAL A 43 2.26 -0.87 0.77
CA VAL A 43 0.85 -0.69 0.42
C VAL A 43 0.39 -1.89 -0.39
N ILE A 44 -0.69 -2.54 0.07
CA ILE A 44 -1.07 -3.87 -0.39
C ILE A 44 -2.53 -3.85 -0.83
N VAL A 45 -2.81 -4.31 -2.04
CA VAL A 45 -4.16 -4.67 -2.49
C VAL A 45 -4.24 -6.18 -2.60
N GLN A 46 -5.08 -6.77 -1.77
CA GLN A 46 -5.49 -8.17 -1.84
C GLN A 46 -6.97 -8.19 -2.20
N HIS A 47 -7.35 -8.83 -3.31
CA HIS A 47 -8.75 -8.98 -3.67
C HIS A 47 -9.45 -9.91 -2.66
N MET A 48 -10.23 -9.31 -1.76
CA MET A 48 -10.99 -9.98 -0.72
C MET A 48 -12.33 -9.26 -0.51
N PRO A 49 -13.37 -9.96 -0.02
CA PRO A 49 -14.62 -9.29 0.31
C PRO A 49 -14.45 -8.31 1.48
N GLU A 50 -15.28 -7.27 1.51
CA GLU A 50 -15.23 -6.13 2.44
C GLU A 50 -15.07 -6.51 3.92
N LYS A 51 -15.73 -7.58 4.36
CA LYS A 51 -15.72 -7.99 5.77
C LYS A 51 -14.46 -8.73 6.22
N PHE A 52 -13.53 -9.03 5.33
CA PHE A 52 -12.39 -9.89 5.64
C PHE A 52 -11.05 -9.16 5.68
N THR A 53 -10.94 -7.95 5.12
CA THR A 53 -9.66 -7.24 5.03
C THR A 53 -9.13 -6.80 6.40
N ALA A 54 -10.01 -6.33 7.30
CA ALA A 54 -9.66 -5.98 8.68
C ALA A 54 -9.10 -7.18 9.45
N SER A 55 -9.85 -8.29 9.53
CA SER A 55 -9.42 -9.50 10.23
C SER A 55 -8.16 -10.13 9.62
N PHE A 56 -7.98 -10.01 8.30
CA PHE A 56 -6.76 -10.45 7.63
C PHE A 56 -5.55 -9.62 8.04
N ALA A 57 -5.70 -8.29 8.12
CA ALA A 57 -4.64 -7.41 8.59
C ALA A 57 -4.27 -7.68 10.06
N GLU A 58 -5.27 -7.87 10.93
CA GLU A 58 -5.06 -8.23 12.34
C GLU A 58 -4.30 -9.55 12.49
N ARG A 59 -4.68 -10.58 11.71
CA ARG A 59 -3.98 -11.86 11.70
C ARG A 59 -2.53 -11.69 11.29
N LEU A 60 -2.25 -10.99 10.18
CA LEU A 60 -0.88 -10.75 9.71
C LEU A 60 -0.07 -9.95 10.73
N ASN A 61 -0.67 -8.97 11.40
CA ASN A 61 -0.03 -8.19 12.45
C ASN A 61 0.42 -9.06 13.62
N SER A 62 -0.40 -10.04 14.02
CA SER A 62 -0.07 -10.96 15.11
C SER A 62 1.11 -11.90 14.80
N LEU A 63 1.39 -12.12 13.51
CA LEU A 63 2.42 -13.04 13.04
C LEU A 63 3.71 -12.33 12.59
N SER A 64 3.67 -11.02 12.35
CA SER A 64 4.76 -10.26 11.74
C SER A 64 5.52 -9.41 12.76
N GLN A 65 6.80 -9.12 12.47
CA GLN A 65 7.59 -8.18 13.29
C GLN A 65 7.26 -6.71 12.98
N ILE A 66 6.77 -6.46 11.77
CA ILE A 66 6.32 -5.16 11.28
C ILE A 66 4.88 -4.91 11.70
N GLU A 67 4.48 -3.64 11.75
CA GLU A 67 3.07 -3.30 11.94
C GLU A 67 2.30 -3.62 10.65
N VAL A 68 1.20 -4.34 10.77
CA VAL A 68 0.26 -4.59 9.67
C VAL A 68 -1.12 -4.13 10.11
N ARG A 69 -1.78 -3.31 9.29
CA ARG A 69 -3.18 -2.93 9.57
C ARG A 69 -3.93 -2.56 8.31
N GLU A 70 -5.25 -2.58 8.41
CA GLU A 70 -6.10 -2.04 7.36
C GLU A 70 -5.91 -0.53 7.24
N ALA A 71 -5.80 -0.07 6.00
CA ALA A 71 -5.52 1.30 5.65
C ALA A 71 -6.72 2.20 5.97
N ARG A 72 -6.45 3.32 6.63
CA ARG A 72 -7.38 4.42 6.85
C ARG A 72 -6.99 5.59 5.96
N ASN A 73 -7.99 6.40 5.62
CA ASN A 73 -7.74 7.59 4.82
C ASN A 73 -6.72 8.51 5.51
N ASN A 74 -5.75 9.01 4.75
CA ASN A 74 -4.61 9.81 5.21
C ASN A 74 -3.57 9.09 6.09
N ASP A 75 -3.59 7.75 6.15
CA ASP A 75 -2.51 7.02 6.81
C ASP A 75 -1.18 7.28 6.12
N ARG A 76 -0.15 7.60 6.92
CA ARG A 76 1.22 7.76 6.42
C ARG A 76 1.82 6.39 6.09
N ILE A 77 2.58 6.33 5.01
CA ILE A 77 3.37 5.14 4.66
C ILE A 77 4.72 5.27 5.38
N LEU A 78 4.93 4.47 6.41
CA LEU A 78 6.13 4.52 7.26
C LEU A 78 6.97 3.25 7.09
N PRO A 79 8.30 3.31 7.29
CA PRO A 79 9.12 2.12 7.39
C PRO A 79 8.61 1.16 8.48
N GLY A 80 8.62 -0.14 8.20
CA GLY A 80 8.11 -1.17 9.11
C GLY A 80 6.59 -1.20 9.26
N LEU A 81 5.85 -0.57 8.34
CA LEU A 81 4.38 -0.59 8.29
C LEU A 81 3.89 -1.11 6.94
N ALA A 82 2.98 -2.10 6.98
CA ALA A 82 2.22 -2.57 5.84
C ALA A 82 0.74 -2.20 5.96
N LEU A 83 0.25 -1.43 4.97
CA LEU A 83 -1.13 -0.99 4.88
C LEU A 83 -1.90 -1.85 3.87
N ILE A 84 -2.95 -2.53 4.33
CA ILE A 84 -3.83 -3.35 3.49
C ILE A 84 -5.03 -2.52 3.07
N ALA A 85 -5.33 -2.47 1.77
CA ALA A 85 -6.50 -1.78 1.25
C ALA A 85 -7.79 -2.36 1.85
N PRO A 86 -8.69 -1.52 2.38
CA PRO A 86 -9.99 -1.99 2.84
C PRO A 86 -10.82 -2.51 1.67
N GLY A 87 -11.48 -3.64 1.88
CA GLY A 87 -12.39 -4.20 0.90
C GLY A 87 -13.54 -3.24 0.60
N GLY A 88 -14.04 -3.23 -0.62
CA GLY A 88 -15.14 -2.32 -0.99
C GLY A 88 -14.71 -0.86 -1.20
N LYS A 89 -13.45 -0.48 -1.01
CA LYS A 89 -12.92 0.87 -1.33
C LYS A 89 -11.64 0.79 -2.16
N HIS A 90 -11.27 1.87 -2.83
CA HIS A 90 -9.97 1.99 -3.49
C HIS A 90 -8.95 2.62 -2.56
N MET A 91 -7.74 2.08 -2.58
CA MET A 91 -6.58 2.68 -1.92
C MET A 91 -5.62 3.23 -2.97
N MET A 92 -5.19 4.47 -2.79
CA MET A 92 -4.27 5.18 -3.65
C MET A 92 -3.12 5.73 -2.82
N VAL A 93 -1.90 5.75 -3.36
CA VAL A 93 -0.80 6.52 -2.77
C VAL A 93 -0.88 7.95 -3.26
N THR A 94 -0.64 8.89 -2.36
CA THR A 94 -0.50 10.31 -2.61
C THR A 94 0.71 10.84 -1.87
N ARG A 95 1.11 12.07 -2.19
CA ARG A 95 2.27 12.71 -1.59
C ARG A 95 1.90 14.09 -1.07
N SER A 96 2.27 14.36 0.17
CA SER A 96 2.14 15.69 0.79
C SER A 96 3.53 16.14 1.23
N GLY A 97 4.11 17.10 0.50
CA GLY A 97 5.48 17.54 0.69
C GLY A 97 6.49 16.39 0.66
N ALA A 98 7.08 16.11 1.82
CA ALA A 98 8.15 15.12 1.97
C ALA A 98 7.68 13.70 2.35
N TYR A 99 6.38 13.45 2.50
CA TYR A 99 5.92 12.13 2.94
C TYR A 99 4.82 11.55 2.05
N TYR A 100 4.81 10.23 1.95
CA TYR A 100 3.73 9.48 1.33
C TYR A 100 2.61 9.18 2.32
N HIS A 101 1.38 9.24 1.83
CA HIS A 101 0.20 8.78 2.55
C HIS A 101 -0.74 8.05 1.60
N VAL A 102 -1.70 7.33 2.14
CA VAL A 102 -2.76 6.70 1.37
C VAL A 102 -4.04 7.52 1.41
N GLN A 103 -4.74 7.56 0.29
CA GLN A 103 -6.14 7.97 0.23
C GLN A 103 -7.00 6.73 0.07
N VAL A 104 -8.02 6.63 0.90
CA VAL A 104 -9.03 5.57 0.84
C VAL A 104 -10.32 6.21 0.36
N ILE A 105 -10.72 5.89 -0.86
CA ILE A 105 -11.84 6.54 -1.54
C ILE A 105 -12.86 5.52 -2.03
N ASP A 106 -14.10 5.98 -2.07
CA ASP A 106 -15.16 5.30 -2.80
C ASP A 106 -15.05 5.63 -4.30
N GLY A 107 -15.42 4.68 -5.15
CA GLY A 107 -15.31 4.84 -6.60
C GLY A 107 -15.96 3.68 -7.36
N PRO A 108 -16.14 3.82 -8.69
CA PRO A 108 -16.63 2.75 -9.53
C PRO A 108 -15.64 1.58 -9.57
N LEU A 109 -16.13 0.37 -9.84
CA LEU A 109 -15.26 -0.79 -10.02
C LEU A 109 -14.24 -0.55 -11.13
N VAL A 110 -12.97 -0.90 -10.90
CA VAL A 110 -11.91 -0.89 -11.92
C VAL A 110 -11.50 -2.33 -12.18
N ASN A 111 -11.63 -2.78 -13.43
CA ASN A 111 -11.48 -4.19 -13.82
C ASN A 111 -12.35 -5.14 -12.98
N ARG A 112 -13.58 -4.72 -12.64
CA ARG A 112 -14.53 -5.45 -11.77
C ARG A 112 -14.10 -5.63 -10.30
N HIS A 113 -13.03 -4.97 -9.86
CA HIS A 113 -12.52 -5.09 -8.49
C HIS A 113 -12.54 -3.75 -7.74
N ARG A 114 -12.77 -3.83 -6.42
CA ARG A 114 -12.67 -2.74 -5.46
C ARG A 114 -12.37 -3.32 -4.07
N PRO A 115 -11.12 -3.23 -3.58
CA PRO A 115 -9.98 -2.49 -4.12
C PRO A 115 -9.46 -3.05 -5.44
N SER A 116 -8.79 -2.19 -6.23
CA SER A 116 -8.22 -2.55 -7.53
C SER A 116 -6.72 -2.32 -7.50
N VAL A 117 -5.96 -3.34 -7.93
CA VAL A 117 -4.49 -3.28 -8.03
C VAL A 117 -4.06 -2.17 -8.99
N ASP A 118 -4.76 -1.99 -10.11
CA ASP A 118 -4.46 -0.95 -11.10
C ASP A 118 -4.54 0.46 -10.51
N VAL A 119 -5.54 0.71 -9.66
CA VAL A 119 -5.72 2.01 -9.01
C VAL A 119 -4.54 2.30 -8.08
N LEU A 120 -4.12 1.30 -7.29
CA LEU A 120 -2.94 1.41 -6.45
C LEU A 120 -1.69 1.66 -7.30
N PHE A 121 -1.41 0.81 -8.28
CA PHE A 121 -0.16 0.86 -9.05
C PHE A 121 -0.04 2.14 -9.89
N ARG A 122 -1.14 2.63 -10.48
CA ARG A 122 -1.13 3.92 -11.21
C ARG A 122 -0.79 5.08 -10.29
N SER A 123 -1.33 5.10 -9.06
CA SER A 123 -1.03 6.13 -8.09
C SER A 123 0.42 6.04 -7.59
N VAL A 124 0.92 4.84 -7.31
CA VAL A 124 2.32 4.60 -6.93
C VAL A 124 3.28 5.06 -8.02
N ALA A 125 3.02 4.71 -9.28
CA ALA A 125 3.81 5.16 -10.42
C ALA A 125 3.82 6.69 -10.54
N LYS A 126 2.68 7.35 -10.30
CA LYS A 126 2.54 8.82 -10.36
C LYS A 126 3.29 9.54 -9.24
N PHE A 127 3.20 9.06 -8.00
CA PHE A 127 3.68 9.81 -6.83
C PHE A 127 5.05 9.34 -6.31
N ALA A 128 5.35 8.04 -6.39
CA ALA A 128 6.61 7.47 -5.94
C ALA A 128 7.58 7.18 -7.09
N GLY A 129 7.07 6.81 -8.28
CA GLY A 129 7.88 6.58 -9.48
C GLY A 129 9.06 5.63 -9.21
N LYS A 130 10.28 6.08 -9.48
CA LYS A 130 11.52 5.30 -9.27
C LYS A 130 11.81 4.90 -7.81
N ASN A 131 11.12 5.51 -6.84
CA ASN A 131 11.27 5.19 -5.42
C ASN A 131 10.34 4.06 -4.98
N ALA A 132 9.53 3.49 -5.87
CA ALA A 132 8.67 2.36 -5.57
C ALA A 132 9.18 1.06 -6.19
N THR A 133 8.96 -0.04 -5.47
CA THR A 133 9.04 -1.39 -6.03
C THR A 133 7.63 -1.97 -6.12
N GLY A 134 7.21 -2.35 -7.32
CA GLY A 134 5.92 -3.02 -7.55
C GLY A 134 6.07 -4.53 -7.59
N ILE A 135 5.23 -5.24 -6.84
CA ILE A 135 5.19 -6.71 -6.79
C ILE A 135 3.78 -7.16 -7.12
N ILE A 136 3.64 -7.97 -8.18
CA ILE A 136 2.39 -8.66 -8.49
C ILE A 136 2.62 -10.14 -8.17
N THR A 137 1.74 -10.72 -7.37
CA THR A 137 1.78 -12.15 -7.03
C THR A 137 0.57 -12.88 -7.59
N ILE A 138 0.40 -14.16 -7.24
CA ILE A 138 -0.62 -15.06 -7.77
C ILE A 138 -2.00 -14.39 -7.79
N GLY A 139 -2.63 -14.49 -8.96
CA GLY A 139 -3.91 -13.88 -9.33
C GLY A 139 -5.02 -14.91 -9.39
#